data_AF-A0A6F8TR82-F1
#
_entry.id   AF-A0A6F8TR82-F1
#
_cell.length_a   1.000
_cell.length_b   1.000
_cell.length_c   1.000
_cell.angle_alpha   90.00
_cell.angle_beta   90.00
_cell.angle_gamma   90.00
#
_symmetry.space_group_name_H-M   'P 1'
#
loop_
_entity.id
_entity.type
_entity.pdbx_description
1 polymer ?
#
loop_
_entity_poly.entity_id
_entity_poly.type
_entity_poly.pdbx_seq_one_letter_code
_entity_poly.pdbx_strand_id
1 'polypeptide(L)'
;MSASLHHFLNDLTGLNDGMLILISITINIIISILGFIPSVFLTAFNLSAFGFAPGIGVSIAGESIGAIISFYLFRKGLRLKGIDSILTNKYFQRLKEASGAEWIFLLFFFRIVPFIPSSVVTVAAAFSSISILPFSVISTVGKIPSLLIEALIVAELLNVTRGNMILAAVTVGIGVLYGVYRYGRRMVGR
;
A
#
# COMPACT_ATOMS: atom_id res chain seq x y z
N MET A 1 -19.31 10.63 13.78
CA MET A 1 -18.87 9.23 13.91
C MET A 1 -17.39 9.10 14.32
N SER A 2 -16.48 10.00 13.92
CA SER A 2 -15.07 9.98 14.35
C SER A 2 -14.88 10.23 15.86
N ALA A 3 -15.56 11.23 16.43
CA ALA A 3 -15.43 11.57 17.85
C ALA A 3 -15.86 10.44 18.81
N SER A 4 -16.87 9.65 18.43
CA SER A 4 -17.36 8.52 19.25
C SER A 4 -16.43 7.31 19.22
N LEU A 5 -15.80 7.02 18.07
CA LEU A 5 -14.82 5.93 17.96
C LEU A 5 -13.50 6.31 18.66
N HIS A 6 -13.08 7.57 18.52
CA HIS A 6 -11.89 8.08 19.18
C HIS A 6 -12.00 8.02 20.71
N HIS A 7 -13.15 8.42 21.26
CA HIS A 7 -13.41 8.33 22.69
C HIS A 7 -13.48 6.86 23.14
N PHE A 8 -14.17 6.01 22.37
CA PHE A 8 -14.28 4.58 22.66
C PHE A 8 -12.92 3.85 22.64
N LEU A 9 -12.03 4.17 21.70
CA LEU A 9 -10.70 3.55 21.64
C LEU A 9 -9.82 4.01 22.81
N ASN A 10 -9.88 5.30 23.18
CA ASN A 10 -9.16 5.81 24.34
C ASN A 10 -9.70 5.19 25.64
N ASP A 11 -11.01 5.03 25.77
CA ASP A 11 -11.64 4.38 26.94
C ASP A 11 -11.39 2.87 27.01
N LEU A 12 -11.34 2.18 25.86
CA LEU A 12 -11.10 0.73 25.78
C LEU A 12 -9.63 0.36 25.98
N THR A 13 -8.70 1.18 25.49
CA THR A 13 -7.26 0.88 25.52
C THR A 13 -6.48 1.64 26.60
N GLY A 14 -7.05 2.73 27.14
CA GLY A 14 -6.35 3.64 28.05
C GLY A 14 -5.19 4.41 27.41
N LEU A 15 -5.04 4.35 26.08
CA LEU A 15 -3.94 4.97 25.35
C LEU A 15 -4.25 6.42 24.99
N ASN A 16 -3.24 7.28 25.00
CA ASN A 16 -3.37 8.62 24.45
C ASN A 16 -3.21 8.60 22.91
N ASP A 17 -3.67 9.67 22.26
CA ASP A 17 -3.68 9.79 20.80
C ASP A 17 -2.28 9.59 20.19
N GLY A 18 -1.23 10.05 20.87
CA GLY A 18 0.15 9.87 20.45
C GLY A 18 0.59 8.40 20.40
N MET A 19 0.21 7.60 21.39
CA MET A 19 0.48 6.16 21.39
C MET A 19 -0.26 5.43 20.27
N LEU A 20 -1.51 5.80 20.00
CA LEU A 20 -2.27 5.25 18.87
C LEU A 20 -1.62 5.56 17.53
N ILE A 21 -1.11 6.79 17.35
CA ILE A 21 -0.35 7.18 16.16
C ILE A 21 0.92 6.34 16.01
N LEU A 22 1.70 6.18 17.08
CA LEU A 22 2.92 5.38 17.06
C LEU A 22 2.66 3.91 16.73
N ILE A 23 1.61 3.33 17.31
CA ILE A 23 1.16 1.97 17.01
C ILE A 23 0.76 1.86 15.54
N SER A 24 -0.04 2.80 15.03
CA SER A 24 -0.45 2.80 13.61
C SER A 24 0.75 2.86 12.67
N ILE A 25 1.71 3.77 12.91
CA ILE A 25 2.96 3.85 12.15
C ILE A 25 3.73 2.53 12.20
N THR A 26 3.84 1.92 13.38
CA THR A 26 4.54 0.64 13.57
C THR A 26 3.87 -0.49 12.80
N ILE A 27 2.54 -0.57 12.82
CA ILE A 27 1.78 -1.56 12.04
C ILE A 27 1.99 -1.31 10.54
N ASN A 28 2.00 -0.06 10.10
CA ASN A 28 2.26 0.30 8.70
C ASN A 28 3.65 -0.15 8.22
N ILE A 29 4.66 -0.03 9.10
CA ILE A 29 6.01 -0.55 8.84
C ILE A 29 5.98 -2.07 8.67
N ILE A 30 5.31 -2.78 9.58
CA ILE A 30 5.16 -4.25 9.51
C ILE A 30 4.46 -4.67 8.21
N ILE A 31 3.33 -4.02 7.88
CA ILE A 31 2.58 -4.26 6.64
C ILE A 31 3.48 -4.06 5.41
N SER A 32 4.27 -2.98 5.39
CA SER A 32 5.19 -2.67 4.29
C SER A 32 6.28 -3.74 4.12
N ILE A 33 6.80 -4.27 5.23
CA ILE A 33 7.84 -5.32 5.22
C ILE A 33 7.27 -6.65 4.75
N LEU A 34 6.09 -7.04 5.27
CA LEU A 34 5.43 -8.30 4.93
C LEU A 34 4.92 -8.33 3.50
N GLY A 35 4.37 -7.21 3.04
CA GLY A 35 4.06 -6.95 1.64
C GLY A 35 2.91 -7.71 1.01
N PHE A 36 2.21 -8.58 1.75
CA PHE A 36 0.98 -9.26 1.29
C PHE A 36 -0.31 -8.65 1.88
N ILE A 37 -0.19 -7.75 2.86
CA ILE A 37 -1.33 -7.10 3.51
C ILE A 37 -1.59 -5.75 2.80
N PRO A 38 -2.80 -5.50 2.26
CA PRO A 38 -3.15 -4.20 1.71
C PRO A 38 -3.16 -3.11 2.78
N SER A 39 -2.38 -2.03 2.61
CA SER A 39 -2.31 -0.92 3.57
C SER A 39 -3.59 -0.09 3.65
N VAL A 40 -4.46 -0.16 2.63
CA VAL A 40 -5.77 0.51 2.59
C VAL A 40 -6.62 0.25 3.84
N PHE A 41 -6.54 -0.94 4.43
CA PHE A 41 -7.27 -1.27 5.67
C PHE A 41 -6.79 -0.42 6.85
N LEU A 42 -5.48 -0.19 6.94
CA LEU A 42 -4.90 0.65 7.98
C LEU A 42 -5.17 2.13 7.70
N THR A 43 -5.21 2.55 6.43
CA THR A 43 -5.69 3.89 6.05
C THR A 43 -7.14 4.10 6.52
N ALA A 44 -8.04 3.15 6.32
CA ALA A 44 -9.42 3.21 6.82
C ALA A 44 -9.51 3.30 8.33
N PHE A 45 -8.68 2.52 9.04
CA PHE A 45 -8.55 2.64 10.48
C PHE A 45 -8.10 4.05 10.89
N ASN A 46 -7.03 4.58 10.27
CA ASN A 46 -6.49 5.89 10.60
C ASN A 46 -7.49 7.03 10.36
N LEU A 47 -8.23 6.98 9.26
CA LEU A 47 -9.29 7.95 8.97
C LEU A 47 -10.42 7.88 10.00
N SER A 48 -10.80 6.67 10.41
CA SER A 48 -11.88 6.46 11.38
C SER A 48 -11.47 6.87 12.79
N ALA A 49 -10.23 6.55 13.17
CA ALA A 49 -9.68 6.83 14.49
C ALA A 49 -9.34 8.31 14.68
N PHE A 50 -8.60 8.91 13.75
CA PHE A 50 -8.05 10.26 13.90
C PHE A 50 -8.86 11.34 13.16
N GLY A 51 -9.72 10.95 12.22
CA GLY A 51 -10.37 11.87 11.28
C GLY A 51 -9.59 12.00 9.96
N PHE A 52 -10.19 12.68 8.98
CA PHE A 52 -9.69 12.67 7.60
C PHE A 52 -8.27 13.23 7.45
N ALA A 53 -8.04 14.50 7.78
CA ALA A 53 -6.75 15.15 7.63
C ALA A 53 -5.61 14.50 8.48
N PRO A 54 -5.75 14.34 9.81
CA PRO A 54 -4.70 13.70 10.61
C PRO A 54 -4.54 12.21 10.29
N GLY A 55 -5.62 11.49 9.96
CA GLY A 55 -5.55 10.08 9.55
C GLY A 55 -4.77 9.88 8.25
N ILE A 56 -4.93 10.77 7.27
CA ILE A 56 -4.10 10.80 6.05
C ILE A 56 -2.64 11.07 6.41
N GLY A 57 -2.38 12.06 7.26
CA GLY A 57 -1.02 12.39 7.71
C GLY A 57 -0.29 11.20 8.35
N VAL A 58 -0.98 10.49 9.26
CA VAL A 58 -0.46 9.27 9.91
C VAL A 58 -0.22 8.17 8.89
N SER A 59 -1.13 7.99 7.92
CA SER A 59 -0.98 6.98 6.86
C SER A 59 0.21 7.27 5.95
N ILE A 60 0.38 8.54 5.52
CA ILE A 60 1.53 8.98 4.72
C ILE A 60 2.83 8.74 5.48
N ALA A 61 2.91 9.14 6.75
CA ALA A 61 4.10 8.95 7.57
C ALA A 61 4.43 7.46 7.75
N GLY A 62 3.46 6.66 8.18
CA GLY A 62 3.64 5.23 8.40
C GLY A 62 4.07 4.48 7.14
N GLU A 63 3.41 4.73 6.01
CA GLU A 63 3.73 4.03 4.77
C GLU A 63 5.04 4.52 4.13
N SER A 64 5.41 5.79 4.32
CA SER A 64 6.68 6.31 3.83
C SER A 64 7.85 5.73 4.64
N ILE A 65 7.76 5.76 5.98
CA ILE A 65 8.76 5.16 6.87
C ILE A 65 8.86 3.64 6.59
N GLY A 66 7.71 2.98 6.50
CA GLY A 66 7.62 1.55 6.17
C GLY A 66 8.27 1.21 4.83
N ALA A 67 8.02 1.99 3.79
CA ALA A 67 8.64 1.79 2.48
C ALA A 67 10.17 2.00 2.52
N ILE A 68 10.67 3.01 3.25
CA ILE A 68 12.11 3.29 3.38
C ILE A 68 12.82 2.15 4.12
N ILE A 69 12.25 1.69 5.23
CA ILE A 69 12.80 0.55 5.99
C ILE A 69 12.77 -0.71 5.13
N SER A 70 11.64 -0.99 4.46
CA SER A 70 11.48 -2.17 3.61
C SER A 70 12.47 -2.15 2.44
N PHE A 71 12.68 -1.00 1.81
CA PHE A 71 13.68 -0.84 0.75
C PHE A 71 15.08 -1.21 1.22
N TYR A 72 15.49 -0.70 2.38
CA TYR A 72 16.78 -1.01 2.97
C TYR A 72 16.92 -2.51 3.26
N LEU A 73 15.90 -3.12 3.89
CA LEU A 73 15.90 -4.54 4.24
C LEU A 73 15.93 -5.43 2.99
N PHE A 74 15.09 -5.15 2.00
CA PHE A 74 15.05 -5.89 0.74
C PHE A 74 16.40 -5.81 0.04
N ARG A 75 16.96 -4.60 -0.13
CA ARG A 75 18.27 -4.44 -0.79
C ARG A 75 19.39 -5.15 -0.02
N LYS A 76 19.40 -5.09 1.31
CA LYS A 76 20.38 -5.83 2.12
C LYS A 76 20.24 -7.34 1.94
N GLY A 77 19.01 -7.85 1.97
CA GLY A 77 18.71 -9.27 1.73
C GLY A 77 19.15 -9.75 0.35
N LEU A 78 18.94 -8.94 -0.68
CA LEU A 78 19.38 -9.23 -2.06
C LEU A 78 20.90 -9.30 -2.19
N ARG A 79 21.63 -8.38 -1.56
CA ARG A 79 23.10 -8.39 -1.54
C ARG A 79 23.67 -9.60 -0.80
N LEU A 80 23.08 -9.97 0.33
CA LEU A 80 23.55 -11.09 1.16
C LEU A 80 23.33 -12.45 0.49
N LYS A 81 22.18 -12.63 -0.18
CA LYS A 81 21.84 -13.91 -0.80
C LYS A 81 22.48 -14.11 -2.18
N GLY A 82 23.24 -13.12 -2.70
CA GLY A 82 23.91 -13.21 -4.00
C GLY A 82 22.97 -13.72 -5.09
N ILE A 83 21.74 -13.19 -5.14
CA ILE A 83 20.66 -13.81 -5.90
C ILE A 83 20.83 -13.53 -7.40
N ASP A 84 21.85 -14.11 -8.01
CA ASP A 84 22.08 -14.11 -9.45
C ASP A 84 21.00 -14.91 -10.18
N SER A 85 20.28 -15.81 -9.50
CA SER A 85 19.19 -16.62 -10.06
C SER A 85 17.84 -15.90 -10.22
N ILE A 86 17.58 -14.80 -9.49
CA ILE A 86 16.39 -13.95 -9.71
C ILE A 86 16.69 -12.90 -10.80
N LEU A 87 17.97 -12.59 -11.03
CA LEU A 87 18.44 -11.66 -12.06
C LEU A 87 18.34 -12.20 -13.49
N THR A 88 17.90 -13.44 -13.70
CA THR A 88 17.70 -14.01 -15.05
C THR A 88 16.35 -13.66 -15.67
N ASN A 89 15.42 -13.08 -14.90
CA ASN A 89 14.13 -12.68 -15.45
C ASN A 89 14.25 -11.34 -16.21
N LYS A 90 13.83 -11.34 -17.49
CA LYS A 90 13.85 -10.17 -18.40
C LYS A 90 13.27 -8.89 -17.80
N TYR A 91 12.26 -8.98 -16.94
CA TYR A 91 11.66 -7.81 -16.31
C TYR A 91 12.62 -7.20 -15.27
N PHE A 92 13.27 -8.03 -14.46
CA PHE A 92 14.26 -7.57 -13.47
C PHE A 92 15.55 -7.07 -14.11
N GLN A 93 15.95 -7.60 -15.27
CA GLN A 93 17.09 -7.08 -16.04
C GLN A 93 16.81 -5.68 -16.59
N ARG A 94 15.63 -5.45 -17.18
CA ARG A 94 15.21 -4.10 -17.60
C ARG A 94 15.16 -3.11 -16.45
N LEU A 95 14.70 -3.57 -15.28
CA LEU A 95 14.76 -2.82 -14.03
C LEU A 95 16.23 -2.55 -13.62
N LYS A 96 17.19 -3.43 -13.89
CA LYS A 96 18.60 -3.13 -13.62
C LYS A 96 19.22 -2.17 -14.64
N GLU A 97 18.80 -2.25 -15.91
CA GLU A 97 19.29 -1.47 -17.05
C GLU A 97 18.78 -0.03 -17.08
N ALA A 98 17.55 0.21 -16.57
CA ALA A 98 17.03 1.56 -16.45
C ALA A 98 17.98 2.43 -15.61
N SER A 99 18.22 3.65 -16.10
CA SER A 99 19.20 4.57 -15.54
C SER A 99 18.51 5.68 -14.73
N GLY A 100 19.27 6.35 -13.85
CA GLY A 100 18.77 7.20 -12.75
C GLY A 100 17.45 7.95 -12.98
N ALA A 101 17.34 8.75 -14.05
CA ALA A 101 16.15 9.56 -14.32
C ALA A 101 14.92 8.72 -14.74
N GLU A 102 15.14 7.68 -15.55
CA GLU A 102 14.07 6.77 -16.00
C GLU A 102 13.44 6.05 -14.81
N TRP A 103 14.27 5.59 -13.87
CA TRP A 103 13.79 4.95 -12.65
C TRP A 103 13.04 5.87 -11.72
N ILE A 104 13.50 7.11 -11.59
CA ILE A 104 12.81 8.12 -10.77
C ILE A 104 11.40 8.35 -11.34
N PHE A 105 11.28 8.49 -12.67
CA PHE A 105 10.00 8.63 -13.34
C PHE A 105 9.09 7.40 -13.13
N LEU A 106 9.61 6.20 -13.37
CA LEU A 106 8.87 4.94 -13.18
C LEU A 106 8.40 4.78 -11.73
N LEU A 107 9.30 5.01 -10.77
CA LEU A 107 8.98 4.94 -9.34
C LEU A 107 7.86 5.91 -8.98
N PHE A 108 7.96 7.17 -9.42
CA PHE A 108 6.94 8.18 -9.15
C PHE A 108 5.59 7.77 -9.75
N PHE A 109 5.60 7.34 -11.03
CA PHE A 109 4.40 6.90 -11.73
C PHE A 109 3.70 5.76 -10.99
N PHE A 110 4.42 4.70 -10.61
CA PHE A 110 3.85 3.58 -9.86
C PHE A 110 3.36 3.96 -8.47
N ARG A 111 3.96 4.98 -7.84
CA ARG A 111 3.56 5.44 -6.50
C ARG A 111 2.27 6.24 -6.50
N ILE A 112 1.97 6.95 -7.59
CA ILE A 112 0.72 7.72 -7.72
C ILE A 112 -0.49 6.81 -7.89
N VAL A 113 -0.32 5.63 -8.48
CA VAL A 113 -1.44 4.72 -8.70
C VAL A 113 -1.98 4.21 -7.34
N PRO A 114 -3.27 4.44 -7.03
CA PRO A 114 -3.87 3.95 -5.79
C PRO A 114 -3.99 2.43 -5.78
N PHE A 115 -4.03 1.85 -4.59
CA PHE A 115 -4.20 0.42 -4.33
C PHE A 115 -3.06 -0.49 -4.82
N ILE A 116 -1.99 0.08 -5.40
CA ILE A 116 -0.77 -0.70 -5.64
C ILE A 116 -0.09 -0.95 -4.29
N PRO A 117 0.12 -2.22 -3.88
CA PRO A 117 0.77 -2.52 -2.62
C PRO A 117 2.17 -1.89 -2.57
N SER A 118 2.43 -1.14 -1.51
CA SER A 118 3.69 -0.39 -1.35
C SER A 118 4.92 -1.30 -1.47
N SER A 119 4.81 -2.54 -0.98
CA SER A 119 5.83 -3.57 -1.04
C SER A 119 6.27 -3.90 -2.46
N VAL A 120 5.34 -4.03 -3.41
CA VAL A 120 5.64 -4.41 -4.81
C VAL A 120 6.57 -3.38 -5.45
N VAL A 121 6.20 -2.10 -5.35
CA VAL A 121 7.01 -0.99 -5.87
C VAL A 121 8.35 -0.90 -5.13
N THR A 122 8.35 -1.15 -3.83
CA THR A 122 9.56 -1.09 -2.99
C THR A 122 10.55 -2.19 -3.33
N VAL A 123 10.07 -3.42 -3.56
CA VAL A 123 10.89 -4.55 -4.01
C VAL A 123 11.49 -4.22 -5.37
N ALA A 124 10.68 -3.80 -6.35
CA ALA A 124 11.17 -3.42 -7.68
C ALA A 124 12.27 -2.35 -7.61
N ALA A 125 12.07 -1.32 -6.78
CA ALA A 125 13.07 -0.28 -6.54
C ALA A 125 14.33 -0.83 -5.85
N ALA A 126 14.20 -1.76 -4.90
CA ALA A 126 15.34 -2.35 -4.18
C ALA A 126 16.28 -3.12 -5.12
N PHE A 127 15.74 -3.74 -6.17
CA PHE A 127 16.48 -4.41 -7.26
C PHE A 127 17.15 -3.44 -8.24
N SER A 128 16.69 -2.19 -8.31
CA SER A 128 17.22 -1.18 -9.23
C SER A 128 18.56 -0.58 -8.79
N SER A 129 19.10 0.31 -9.62
CA SER A 129 20.28 1.14 -9.32
C SER A 129 19.99 2.38 -8.45
N ILE A 130 18.72 2.70 -8.15
CA ILE A 130 18.35 3.92 -7.41
C ILE A 130 18.97 3.94 -6.00
N SER A 131 19.50 5.06 -5.52
CA SER A 131 19.97 5.16 -4.13
C SER A 131 18.81 5.38 -3.15
N ILE A 132 19.07 5.21 -1.84
CA ILE A 132 18.02 5.33 -0.81
C ILE A 132 17.43 6.73 -0.74
N LEU A 133 18.22 7.79 -0.97
CA LEU A 133 17.74 9.18 -0.85
C LEU A 133 16.70 9.54 -1.94
N PRO A 134 16.98 9.37 -3.25
CA PRO A 134 15.97 9.56 -4.28
C PRO A 134 14.77 8.64 -4.08
N PHE A 135 14.97 7.39 -3.67
CA PHE A 135 13.87 6.50 -3.34
C PHE A 135 12.99 7.09 -2.23
N SER A 136 13.57 7.50 -1.11
CA SER A 136 12.82 8.04 0.03
C SER A 136 12.00 9.27 -0.37
N VAL A 137 12.61 10.23 -1.07
CA VAL A 137 11.93 11.47 -1.48
C VAL A 137 10.81 11.16 -2.48
N ILE A 138 11.13 10.47 -3.58
CA ILE A 138 10.16 10.19 -4.65
C ILE A 138 9.04 9.27 -4.16
N SER A 139 9.38 8.26 -3.35
CA SER A 139 8.39 7.34 -2.78
C SER A 139 7.43 8.03 -1.83
N THR A 140 7.93 8.97 -1.01
CA THR A 140 7.10 9.76 -0.08
C THR A 140 6.19 10.71 -0.86
N VAL A 141 6.75 11.48 -1.79
CA VAL A 141 5.99 12.46 -2.58
C VAL A 141 4.95 11.77 -3.46
N GLY A 142 5.33 10.68 -4.14
CA GLY A 142 4.42 9.91 -4.99
C GLY A 142 3.28 9.23 -4.23
N LYS A 143 3.48 8.96 -2.93
CA LYS A 143 2.46 8.37 -2.05
C LYS A 143 1.33 9.34 -1.71
N ILE A 144 1.61 10.64 -1.65
CA ILE A 144 0.62 11.66 -1.28
C ILE A 144 -0.63 11.59 -2.18
N PRO A 145 -0.53 11.69 -3.53
CA PRO A 145 -1.71 11.63 -4.39
C PRO A 145 -2.44 10.29 -4.32
N SER A 146 -1.70 9.17 -4.25
CA SER A 146 -2.27 7.84 -4.12
C SER A 146 -3.09 7.70 -2.84
N LEU A 147 -2.54 8.10 -1.70
CA LEU A 147 -3.24 8.06 -0.41
C LEU A 147 -4.40 9.04 -0.31
N LEU A 148 -4.32 10.20 -0.96
CA LEU A 148 -5.46 11.11 -1.04
C LEU A 148 -6.64 10.45 -1.77
N ILE A 149 -6.38 9.80 -2.91
CA ILE A 149 -7.42 9.09 -3.66
C ILE A 149 -7.98 7.92 -2.83
N GLU A 150 -7.12 7.10 -2.21
CA GLU A 150 -7.54 6.01 -1.34
C GLU A 150 -8.38 6.52 -0.16
N ALA A 151 -7.94 7.59 0.50
CA ALA A 151 -8.64 8.19 1.62
C ALA A 151 -10.01 8.74 1.22
N LEU A 152 -10.14 9.36 0.04
CA LEU A 152 -11.44 9.81 -0.48
C LEU A 152 -12.38 8.63 -0.74
N ILE A 153 -11.88 7.57 -1.39
CA ILE A 153 -12.66 6.36 -1.66
C ILE A 153 -13.09 5.71 -0.34
N VAL A 154 -12.18 5.58 0.62
CA VAL A 154 -12.44 5.02 1.93
C VAL A 154 -13.44 5.87 2.72
N ALA A 155 -13.29 7.20 2.71
CA ALA A 155 -14.23 8.10 3.38
C ALA A 155 -15.64 7.96 2.82
N GLU A 156 -15.77 7.82 1.49
CA GLU A 156 -17.05 7.54 0.86
C GLU A 156 -17.57 6.16 1.31
N LEU A 157 -16.75 5.11 1.20
CA LEU A 157 -17.10 3.74 1.61
C LEU A 157 -17.55 3.63 3.08
N LEU A 158 -16.97 4.42 3.98
CA LEU A 158 -17.37 4.46 5.40
C LEU A 158 -18.72 5.13 5.62
N ASN A 159 -19.14 6.01 4.71
CA ASN A 159 -20.45 6.66 4.72
C ASN A 159 -21.50 5.91 3.90
N VAL A 160 -21.11 4.87 3.16
CA VAL A 160 -22.03 4.02 2.40
C VAL A 160 -23.00 3.32 3.35
N THR A 161 -24.29 3.47 3.08
CA THR A 161 -25.33 2.77 3.86
C THR A 161 -25.19 1.26 3.72
N ARG A 162 -25.61 0.52 4.75
CA ARG A 162 -25.52 -0.95 4.79
C ARG A 162 -26.10 -1.62 3.53
N GLY A 163 -27.17 -1.05 2.95
CA GLY A 163 -27.78 -1.53 1.71
C GLY A 163 -26.89 -1.42 0.48
N ASN A 164 -26.18 -0.30 0.33
CA ASN A 164 -25.27 -0.07 -0.80
C ASN A 164 -24.02 -0.98 -0.72
N MET A 165 -23.52 -1.28 0.47
CA MET A 165 -22.42 -2.26 0.65
C MET A 165 -22.83 -3.67 0.23
N ILE A 166 -24.04 -4.10 0.60
CA ILE A 166 -24.58 -5.41 0.20
C ILE A 166 -24.74 -5.47 -1.32
N LEU A 167 -25.27 -4.42 -1.94
CA LEU A 167 -25.42 -4.33 -3.40
C LEU A 167 -24.06 -4.37 -4.13
N ALA A 168 -23.05 -3.66 -3.61
CA ALA A 168 -21.70 -3.69 -4.16
C ALA A 168 -21.08 -5.10 -4.05
N ALA A 169 -21.20 -5.74 -2.88
CA ALA A 169 -20.68 -7.10 -2.66
C ALA A 169 -21.34 -8.14 -3.58
N VAL A 170 -22.67 -8.06 -3.75
CA VAL A 170 -23.42 -8.92 -4.70
C VAL A 170 -22.94 -8.69 -6.14
N THR A 171 -22.75 -7.43 -6.54
CA THR A 171 -22.29 -7.09 -7.89
C THR A 171 -20.89 -7.63 -8.17
N VAL A 172 -19.95 -7.47 -7.23
CA VAL A 172 -18.60 -8.04 -7.33
C VAL A 172 -18.66 -9.56 -7.36
N GLY A 173 -19.47 -10.19 -6.50
CA GLY A 173 -19.67 -11.63 -6.47
C GLY A 173 -20.16 -12.18 -7.81
N ILE A 174 -21.18 -11.57 -8.42
CA ILE A 174 -21.70 -11.93 -9.74
C ILE A 174 -20.61 -11.76 -10.81
N GLY A 175 -19.85 -10.66 -10.78
CA GLY A 175 -18.76 -10.40 -11.71
C GLY A 175 -17.64 -11.45 -11.64
N VAL A 176 -17.25 -11.86 -10.43
CA VAL A 176 -16.27 -12.93 -10.20
C VAL A 176 -16.80 -14.28 -10.70
N LEU A 177 -18.04 -14.64 -10.36
CA LEU A 177 -18.67 -15.86 -10.84
C LEU A 177 -18.75 -15.92 -12.37
N TYR A 178 -19.12 -14.80 -13.01
CA TYR A 178 -19.12 -14.68 -14.47
C TYR A 178 -17.71 -14.80 -15.06
N GLY A 179 -16.71 -14.17 -14.42
CA GLY A 179 -15.30 -14.28 -14.81
C GLY A 179 -14.79 -15.72 -14.75
N VAL A 180 -15.09 -16.44 -13.66
CA VAL A 180 -14.76 -17.86 -13.47
C VAL A 180 -15.46 -18.73 -14.51
N TYR A 181 -16.77 -18.52 -14.73
CA TYR A 181 -17.53 -19.23 -15.76
C TYR A 181 -16.93 -19.03 -17.16
N ARG A 182 -16.58 -17.78 -17.50
CA ARG A 182 -15.97 -17.43 -18.79
C ARG A 182 -14.56 -18.03 -18.94
N TYR A 183 -13.80 -18.10 -17.85
CA TYR A 183 -12.48 -18.72 -17.83
C TYR A 183 -12.57 -20.25 -18.01
N GLY A 184 -13.53 -20.91 -17.32
CA GLY A 184 -13.80 -22.33 -17.46
C GLY A 184 -14.23 -22.73 -18.88
N ARG A 185 -15.11 -21.95 -19.53
CA ARG A 185 -15.51 -22.22 -20.93
C ARG A 185 -14.37 -22.10 -21.95
N ARG A 186 -13.31 -21.34 -21.66
CA ARG A 186 -12.13 -21.25 -22.53
C ARG A 186 -11.21 -22.48 -22.45
N MET A 187 -11.29 -23.26 -21.37
CA MET A 187 -10.52 -24.51 -21.23
C MET A 187 -11.25 -25.73 -21.78
N VAL A 188 -12.59 -25.77 -21.68
CA VAL A 188 -13.41 -26.90 -22.15
C VAL A 188 -13.66 -26.87 -23.67
N GLY A 189 -13.42 -25.74 -24.33
CA GLY A 189 -13.53 -25.58 -25.79
C GLY A 189 -12.26 -25.89 -26.58
N ARG A 190 -11.33 -26.70 -26.05
CA ARG A 190 -10.14 -27.20 -26.76
C ARG A 190 -10.16 -28.73 -26.83
#